data_AF-A0A0E0LXV8-F1
#
_entry.id   AF-A0A0E0LXV8-F1
#
_cell.length_a   1.000
_cell.length_b   1.000
_cell.length_c   1.000
_cell.angle_alpha   90.00
_cell.angle_beta   90.00
_cell.angle_gamma   90.00
#
_symmetry.space_group_name_H-M   'P 1'
#
loop_
_entity.id
_entity.type
_entity.pdbx_description
1 polymer ?
#
loop_
_entity_poly.entity_id
_entity_poly.type
_entity_poly.pdbx_seq_one_letter_code
_entity_poly.pdbx_strand_id
1 'polypeptide(L)'
;MAEVQVEVEVGGERRRPLAEYAAELEALSLSVRAAPPLRLKPLVQACHHALAFFDLLGAAFWKTEYAERLVALERAAEAMDNAEELVDRDVATGRVRATGTHSNNLVRVKRGIELKRALFQLMLAQLQMQKQQRVVSFDGSWPPSTRPMQKYINAANGLISYIDELFASRGLTTDF
;
A
#
# COMPACT_ATOMS: atom_id res chain seq x y z
N MET A 1 30.18 -24.84 16.86
CA MET A 1 28.99 -25.41 16.21
C MET A 1 28.32 -24.29 15.44
N ALA A 2 28.23 -24.42 14.12
CA ALA A 2 27.69 -23.38 13.24
C ALA A 2 26.16 -23.40 13.32
N GLU A 3 25.56 -22.24 13.58
CA GLU A 3 24.12 -22.04 13.58
C GLU A 3 23.67 -21.98 12.11
N VAL A 4 23.06 -23.08 11.66
CA VAL A 4 22.49 -23.19 10.32
C VAL A 4 21.24 -22.32 10.29
N GLN A 5 21.33 -21.17 9.63
CA GLN A 5 20.16 -20.41 9.21
C GLN A 5 19.40 -21.26 8.19
N VAL A 6 18.25 -21.78 8.60
CA VAL A 6 17.34 -22.48 7.71
C VAL A 6 16.64 -21.43 6.86
N GLU A 7 17.21 -21.14 5.68
CA GLU A 7 16.47 -20.48 4.61
C GLU A 7 15.37 -21.44 4.14
N VAL A 8 14.14 -21.17 4.56
CA VAL A 8 12.97 -21.84 4.00
C VAL A 8 12.64 -21.14 2.68
N GLU A 9 13.20 -21.64 1.58
CA GLU A 9 12.71 -21.35 0.24
C GLU A 9 11.31 -21.97 0.08
N VAL A 10 10.29 -21.12 0.01
CA VAL A 10 8.95 -21.50 -0.48
C VAL A 10 8.65 -20.63 -1.70
N GLY A 11 8.72 -21.25 -2.87
CA GLY A 11 8.05 -20.89 -4.12
C GLY A 11 7.83 -19.41 -4.45
N GLY A 12 8.63 -18.88 -5.38
CA GLY A 12 8.15 -18.05 -6.50
C GLY A 12 7.72 -16.60 -6.25
N GLU A 13 7.50 -16.15 -5.01
CA GLU A 13 7.32 -14.72 -4.71
C GLU A 13 8.44 -14.25 -3.78
N ARG A 14 9.30 -13.36 -4.29
CA ARG A 14 10.38 -12.74 -3.52
C ARG A 14 9.73 -11.99 -2.34
N ARG A 15 9.66 -12.61 -1.16
CA ARG A 15 9.11 -11.99 0.06
C ARG A 15 10.02 -10.82 0.43
N ARG A 16 9.73 -9.59 -0.02
CA ARG A 16 10.52 -8.45 0.44
C ARG A 16 10.14 -8.12 1.89
N PRO A 17 11.11 -7.90 2.78
CA PRO A 17 10.85 -7.51 4.16
C PRO A 17 9.98 -6.26 4.26
N LEU A 18 9.16 -6.15 5.30
CA LEU A 18 8.32 -4.96 5.56
C LEU A 18 9.12 -3.64 5.56
N ALA A 19 10.39 -3.69 5.97
CA ALA A 19 11.28 -2.53 5.97
C ALA A 19 11.54 -1.99 4.55
N GLU A 20 11.75 -2.87 3.58
CA GLU A 20 11.95 -2.49 2.17
C GLU A 20 10.68 -1.89 1.60
N TYR A 21 9.54 -2.54 1.85
CA TYR A 21 8.22 -2.03 1.44
C TYR A 21 7.91 -0.64 1.99
N ALA A 22 8.18 -0.43 3.28
CA ALA A 22 7.97 0.86 3.91
C ALA A 22 8.93 1.93 3.36
N ALA A 23 10.14 1.55 2.93
CA ALA A 23 11.09 2.45 2.29
C ALA A 23 10.67 2.84 0.86
N GLU A 24 10.20 1.89 0.05
CA GLU A 24 9.67 2.17 -1.30
C GLU A 24 8.47 3.11 -1.24
N LEU A 25 7.51 2.83 -0.35
CA LEU A 25 6.33 3.68 -0.18
C LEU A 25 6.69 5.07 0.36
N GLU A 26 7.64 5.16 1.30
CA GLU A 26 8.14 6.45 1.80
C GLU A 26 8.82 7.25 0.70
N ALA A 27 9.70 6.63 -0.10
CA ALA A 27 10.35 7.31 -1.21
C ALA A 27 9.34 7.90 -2.19
N LEU A 28 8.28 7.13 -2.51
CA LEU A 28 7.19 7.61 -3.35
C LEU A 28 6.41 8.77 -2.70
N SER A 29 6.07 8.65 -1.42
CA SER A 29 5.37 9.70 -0.65
C SER A 29 6.18 11.00 -0.57
N LEU A 30 7.49 10.90 -0.35
CA LEU A 30 8.39 12.05 -0.33
C LEU A 30 8.55 12.67 -1.71
N SER A 31 8.68 11.84 -2.76
CA SER A 31 8.78 12.30 -4.15
C SER A 31 7.57 13.12 -4.55
N VAL A 32 6.36 12.59 -4.32
CA VAL A 32 5.13 13.30 -4.72
C VAL A 32 4.92 14.58 -3.92
N ARG A 33 5.31 14.61 -2.64
CA ARG A 33 5.22 15.82 -1.82
C ARG A 33 6.21 16.90 -2.25
N ALA A 34 7.41 16.51 -2.69
CA ALA A 34 8.45 17.44 -3.10
C ALA A 34 8.22 17.99 -4.52
N ALA A 35 7.80 17.12 -5.44
CA ALA A 35 7.58 17.46 -6.84
C ALA A 35 6.46 16.59 -7.44
N PRO A 36 5.20 17.03 -7.36
CA PRO A 36 4.11 16.50 -8.19
C PRO A 36 4.52 16.43 -9.67
N PRO A 37 4.05 15.47 -10.48
CA PRO A 37 2.87 14.61 -10.25
C PRO A 37 3.17 13.21 -9.65
N LEU A 38 2.13 12.45 -9.28
CA LEU A 38 2.28 11.07 -8.79
C LEU A 38 2.53 10.09 -9.94
N ARG A 39 3.78 9.65 -10.11
CA ARG A 39 4.20 8.72 -11.17
C ARG A 39 3.59 7.33 -11.01
N LEU A 40 3.03 6.77 -12.09
CA LEU A 40 2.31 5.50 -12.05
C LEU A 40 3.23 4.28 -11.87
N LYS A 41 4.37 4.23 -12.58
CA LYS A 41 5.29 3.08 -12.49
C LYS A 41 5.81 2.85 -11.05
N PRO A 42 6.35 3.88 -10.35
CA PRO A 42 6.73 3.74 -8.94
C PRO A 42 5.56 3.38 -8.02
N LEU A 43 4.35 3.90 -8.27
CA LEU A 43 3.16 3.56 -7.49
C LEU A 43 2.79 2.09 -7.61
N VAL A 44 2.64 1.59 -8.84
CA VAL A 44 2.31 0.18 -9.11
C VAL A 44 3.34 -0.75 -8.48
N GLN A 45 4.64 -0.44 -8.64
CA GLN A 45 5.73 -1.21 -8.05
C GLN A 45 5.61 -1.33 -6.52
N ALA A 46 5.35 -0.21 -5.82
CA ALA A 46 5.17 -0.20 -4.38
C ALA A 46 3.89 -0.94 -3.93
N CYS A 47 2.85 -0.95 -4.77
CA CYS A 47 1.55 -1.55 -4.49
C CYS A 47 1.51 -3.09 -4.59
N HIS A 48 2.42 -3.73 -5.35
CA HIS A 48 2.50 -5.21 -5.40
C HIS A 48 2.66 -5.85 -4.02
N HIS A 49 3.18 -5.11 -3.04
CA HIS A 49 3.41 -5.62 -1.67
C HIS A 49 2.13 -5.84 -0.86
N ALA A 50 1.00 -5.31 -1.32
CA ALA A 50 -0.29 -5.61 -0.72
C ALA A 50 -0.74 -7.05 -1.03
N LEU A 51 -0.26 -7.67 -2.12
CA LEU A 51 -0.65 -9.03 -2.51
C LEU A 51 -0.25 -10.08 -1.47
N ALA A 52 1.02 -10.11 -1.08
CA ALA A 52 1.53 -10.99 -0.03
C ALA A 52 0.83 -10.79 1.32
N PHE A 53 0.26 -9.60 1.55
CA PHE A 53 -0.47 -9.29 2.76
C PHE A 53 -1.88 -9.89 2.76
N PHE A 54 -2.56 -9.94 1.62
CA PHE A 54 -3.85 -10.63 1.54
C PHE A 54 -3.72 -12.15 1.79
N ASP A 55 -2.58 -12.75 1.45
CA ASP A 55 -2.30 -14.16 1.79
C ASP A 55 -2.24 -14.37 3.30
N LEU A 56 -1.58 -13.45 4.03
CA LEU A 56 -1.49 -13.51 5.49
C LEU A 56 -2.87 -13.37 6.16
N LEU A 57 -3.79 -12.66 5.54
CA LEU A 57 -5.16 -12.49 6.03
C LEU A 57 -6.10 -13.65 5.64
N GLY A 58 -5.66 -14.58 4.79
CA GLY A 58 -6.55 -15.59 4.19
C GLY A 58 -7.64 -14.97 3.30
N ALA A 59 -7.41 -13.77 2.76
CA ALA A 59 -8.41 -12.95 2.08
C ALA A 59 -8.33 -13.12 0.54
N ALA A 60 -8.47 -14.36 0.06
CA ALA A 60 -8.27 -14.70 -1.36
C ALA A 60 -9.16 -13.90 -2.33
N PHE A 61 -10.42 -13.63 -1.95
CA PHE A 61 -11.34 -12.83 -2.75
C PHE A 61 -10.82 -11.38 -2.92
N TRP A 62 -10.42 -10.72 -1.82
CA TRP A 62 -9.88 -9.36 -1.87
C TRP A 62 -8.51 -9.29 -2.55
N LYS A 63 -7.69 -10.34 -2.43
CA LYS A 63 -6.43 -10.47 -3.18
C LYS A 63 -6.69 -10.40 -4.68
N THR A 64 -7.65 -11.20 -5.16
CA THR A 64 -7.99 -11.29 -6.59
C THR A 64 -8.49 -9.94 -7.11
N GLU A 65 -9.47 -9.36 -6.41
CA GLU A 65 -10.01 -8.04 -6.77
C GLU A 65 -8.90 -6.97 -6.80
N TYR A 66 -8.03 -6.93 -5.80
CA TYR A 66 -6.91 -5.97 -5.77
C TYR A 66 -5.92 -6.22 -6.92
N ALA A 67 -5.55 -7.47 -7.17
CA ALA A 67 -4.60 -7.85 -8.20
C ALA A 67 -5.08 -7.44 -9.60
N GLU A 68 -6.36 -7.65 -9.92
CA GLU A 68 -6.94 -7.24 -11.20
C GLU A 68 -6.84 -5.73 -11.42
N ARG A 69 -7.11 -4.92 -10.38
CA ARG A 69 -7.00 -3.46 -10.46
C ARG A 69 -5.56 -2.99 -10.57
N LEU A 70 -4.64 -3.66 -9.87
CA LEU A 70 -3.22 -3.35 -9.95
C LEU A 70 -2.66 -3.64 -11.34
N VAL A 71 -3.00 -4.79 -11.94
CA VAL A 71 -2.61 -5.14 -13.32
C VAL A 71 -3.21 -4.14 -14.33
N ALA A 72 -4.45 -3.70 -14.12
CA ALA A 72 -5.06 -2.69 -14.97
C ALA A 72 -4.34 -1.32 -14.88
N LEU A 73 -3.88 -0.92 -13.69
CA LEU A 73 -3.04 0.27 -13.52
C LEU A 73 -1.64 0.10 -14.12
N GLU A 74 -1.05 -1.09 -14.02
CA GLU A 74 0.24 -1.39 -14.64
C GLU A 74 0.19 -1.21 -16.16
N ARG A 75 -0.87 -1.74 -16.80
CA ARG A 75 -1.12 -1.50 -18.23
C ARG A 75 -1.33 -0.03 -18.55
N ALA A 76 -2.04 0.70 -17.68
CA ALA A 76 -2.24 2.13 -17.83
C ALA A 76 -0.91 2.91 -17.75
N ALA A 77 0.01 2.47 -16.90
CA ALA A 77 1.34 3.06 -16.71
C ALA A 77 2.28 2.89 -17.91
N GLU A 78 1.93 2.06 -18.89
CA GLU A 78 2.66 1.98 -20.16
C GLU A 78 2.26 3.09 -21.15
N ALA A 79 1.08 3.68 -20.97
CA ALA A 79 0.56 4.72 -21.87
C ALA A 79 0.47 6.10 -21.22
N MET A 80 0.39 6.17 -19.89
CA MET A 80 0.25 7.40 -19.11
C MET A 80 1.35 7.44 -18.05
N ASP A 81 1.82 8.64 -17.77
CA ASP A 81 3.00 8.80 -16.92
C ASP A 81 2.65 8.93 -15.43
N ASN A 82 1.52 9.58 -15.14
CA ASN A 82 1.13 9.97 -13.80
C ASN A 82 -0.39 9.86 -13.53
N ALA A 83 -0.76 9.91 -12.26
CA ALA A 83 -2.14 9.74 -11.79
C ALA A 83 -3.06 10.88 -12.25
N GLU A 84 -2.54 12.08 -12.44
CA GLU A 84 -3.24 13.28 -12.87
C GLU A 84 -3.76 13.09 -14.29
N GLU A 85 -2.87 12.74 -15.22
CA GLU A 85 -3.21 12.41 -16.61
C GLU A 85 -4.26 11.29 -16.67
N LEU A 86 -4.07 10.27 -15.82
CA LEU A 86 -4.95 9.13 -15.72
C LEU A 86 -6.37 9.53 -15.29
N VAL A 87 -6.50 10.39 -14.27
CA VAL A 87 -7.81 10.87 -13.79
C VAL A 87 -8.42 11.87 -14.78
N ASP A 88 -7.62 12.77 -15.37
CA ASP A 88 -8.08 13.77 -16.34
C ASP A 88 -8.71 13.11 -17.58
N ARG A 89 -8.15 11.99 -18.05
CA ARG A 89 -8.72 11.22 -19.16
C ARG A 89 -10.11 10.67 -18.84
N ASP A 90 -10.32 10.13 -17.64
CA ASP A 90 -11.63 9.61 -17.24
C ASP A 90 -12.64 10.72 -16.93
N VAL A 91 -12.17 11.87 -16.44
CA VAL A 91 -12.99 13.09 -16.28
C VAL A 91 -13.48 13.58 -17.64
N ALA A 92 -12.58 13.69 -18.61
CA ALA A 92 -12.93 14.14 -19.96
C ALA A 92 -13.96 13.23 -20.66
N THR A 93 -14.01 11.95 -20.29
CA THR A 93 -15.01 10.99 -20.81
C THR A 93 -16.22 10.80 -19.90
N GLY A 94 -16.27 11.45 -18.74
CA GLY A 94 -17.39 11.34 -17.79
C GLY A 94 -17.55 9.96 -17.12
N ARG A 95 -16.50 9.14 -17.07
CA ARG A 95 -16.58 7.73 -16.63
C ARG A 95 -15.81 7.41 -15.34
N VAL A 96 -15.31 8.41 -14.62
CA VAL A 96 -14.48 8.27 -13.40
C VAL A 96 -14.95 7.18 -12.44
N ARG A 97 -16.25 7.11 -12.12
CA ARG A 97 -16.80 6.17 -11.12
C ARG A 97 -17.13 4.79 -11.69
N ALA A 98 -17.15 4.63 -13.01
CA ALA A 98 -17.53 3.38 -13.65
C ALA A 98 -16.50 2.28 -13.33
N THR A 99 -16.99 1.07 -13.05
CA THR A 99 -16.12 -0.08 -12.77
C THR A 99 -15.14 -0.32 -13.91
N GLY A 100 -13.87 -0.53 -13.58
CA GLY A 100 -12.82 -0.87 -14.54
C GLY A 100 -12.15 0.33 -15.22
N THR A 101 -12.61 1.56 -15.00
CA THR A 101 -11.88 2.76 -15.45
C THR A 101 -10.59 2.95 -14.69
N HIS A 102 -9.68 3.75 -15.24
CA HIS A 102 -8.37 3.94 -14.64
C HIS A 102 -8.48 4.60 -13.26
N SER A 103 -9.35 5.59 -13.12
CA SER A 103 -9.65 6.29 -11.87
C SER A 103 -10.26 5.36 -10.83
N ASN A 104 -11.20 4.49 -11.24
CA ASN A 104 -11.75 3.47 -10.35
C ASN A 104 -10.66 2.50 -9.87
N ASN A 105 -9.80 2.04 -10.77
CA ASN A 105 -8.68 1.15 -10.41
C ASN A 105 -7.71 1.83 -9.44
N LEU A 106 -7.40 3.12 -9.64
CA LEU A 106 -6.56 3.91 -8.73
C LEU A 106 -7.17 4.00 -7.33
N VAL A 107 -8.47 4.29 -7.21
CA VAL A 107 -9.17 4.31 -5.91
C VAL A 107 -9.17 2.94 -5.23
N ARG A 108 -9.36 1.85 -6.00
CA ARG A 108 -9.32 0.47 -5.45
C ARG A 108 -7.92 0.11 -4.96
N VAL A 109 -6.87 0.54 -5.65
CA VAL A 109 -5.48 0.34 -5.21
C VAL A 109 -5.15 1.19 -3.98
N LYS A 110 -5.61 2.45 -3.93
CA LYS A 110 -5.51 3.31 -2.73
C LYS A 110 -6.14 2.64 -1.51
N ARG A 111 -7.31 2.00 -1.66
CA ARG A 111 -7.96 1.26 -0.56
C ARG A 111 -7.13 0.11 -0.02
N GLY A 112 -6.33 -0.56 -0.85
CA GLY A 112 -5.38 -1.56 -0.36
C GLY A 112 -4.30 -0.95 0.54
N ILE A 113 -3.83 0.25 0.21
CA ILE A 113 -2.89 1.03 1.04
C ILE A 113 -3.55 1.41 2.38
N GLU A 114 -4.80 1.91 2.33
CA GLU A 114 -5.60 2.29 3.49
C GLU A 114 -5.83 1.09 4.44
N LEU A 115 -6.20 -0.07 3.90
CA LEU A 115 -6.42 -1.29 4.66
C LEU A 115 -5.16 -1.71 5.42
N LYS A 116 -4.01 -1.76 4.72
CA LYS A 116 -2.74 -2.15 5.33
C LYS A 116 -2.27 -1.13 6.37
N ARG A 117 -2.51 0.17 6.12
CA ARG A 117 -2.26 1.24 7.11
C ARG A 117 -3.09 1.03 8.37
N ALA A 118 -4.40 0.79 8.22
CA ALA A 118 -5.32 0.58 9.33
C ALA A 118 -4.93 -0.66 10.15
N LEU A 119 -4.50 -1.75 9.50
CA LEU A 119 -4.02 -2.93 10.23
C LEU A 119 -2.76 -2.61 11.02
N PHE A 120 -1.77 -1.93 10.44
CA PHE A 120 -0.57 -1.56 11.19
C PHE A 120 -0.89 -0.63 12.37
N GLN A 121 -1.85 0.29 12.23
CA GLN A 121 -2.32 1.09 13.37
C GLN A 121 -2.92 0.22 14.47
N LEU A 122 -3.75 -0.76 14.11
CA LEU A 122 -4.33 -1.72 15.06
C LEU A 122 -3.26 -2.56 15.75
N MET A 123 -2.31 -3.13 15.01
CA MET A 123 -1.21 -3.92 15.57
C MET A 123 -0.35 -3.11 16.53
N LEU A 124 0.00 -1.86 16.17
CA LEU A 124 0.77 -0.99 17.05
C LEU A 124 0.00 -0.62 18.32
N ALA A 125 -1.30 -0.35 18.23
CA ALA A 125 -2.14 -0.10 19.39
C ALA A 125 -2.23 -1.33 20.32
N GLN A 126 -2.38 -2.53 19.77
CA GLN A 126 -2.38 -3.78 20.53
C GLN A 126 -1.05 -4.01 21.26
N LEU A 127 0.08 -3.82 20.56
CA LEU A 127 1.40 -3.93 21.17
C LEU A 127 1.61 -2.91 22.31
N GLN A 128 1.07 -1.69 22.17
CA GLN A 128 1.12 -0.68 23.23
C GLN A 128 0.28 -1.10 24.45
N MET A 129 -0.92 -1.63 24.25
CA MET A 129 -1.76 -2.14 25.34
C MET A 129 -1.12 -3.32 26.07
N GLN A 130 -0.53 -4.27 25.34
CA GLN A 130 0.19 -5.39 25.95
C GLN A 130 1.39 -4.94 26.79
N LYS A 131 2.16 -3.95 26.31
CA LYS A 131 3.24 -3.33 27.10
C LYS A 131 2.73 -2.70 28.39
N GLN A 132 1.57 -2.04 28.35
CA GLN A 132 0.94 -1.43 29.53
C GLN A 132 0.41 -2.49 30.52
N GLN A 133 -0.03 -3.66 30.03
CA GLN A 133 -0.54 -4.75 30.85
C GLN A 133 0.53 -5.63 31.52
N ARG A 134 1.83 -5.26 31.49
CA ARG A 134 2.95 -5.97 32.13
C ARG A 134 3.05 -7.46 31.82
N VAL A 135 2.74 -7.89 30.59
CA VAL A 135 3.23 -9.19 30.12
C VAL A 135 4.66 -8.98 29.62
N VAL A 136 5.62 -8.94 30.56
CA VAL A 136 7.03 -9.18 30.22
C VAL A 136 7.10 -10.66 29.93
N SER A 137 7.35 -11.04 28.68
CA SER A 137 7.54 -12.45 28.35
C SER A 137 8.71 -12.97 29.20
N PHE A 138 8.48 -14.09 29.90
CA PHE A 138 9.44 -14.68 30.84
C PHE A 138 10.73 -15.14 30.14
N ASP A 139 10.72 -15.21 28.80
CA ASP A 139 11.80 -15.65 27.92
C ASP A 139 12.67 -14.52 27.35
N GLY A 140 12.37 -13.25 27.64
CA GLY A 140 13.15 -12.12 27.11
C GLY A 140 12.96 -11.84 25.62
N SER A 141 11.95 -12.43 24.95
CA SER A 141 11.63 -12.08 23.56
C SER A 141 11.17 -10.62 23.46
N TRP A 142 12.04 -9.74 22.96
CA TRP A 142 11.72 -8.33 22.73
C TRP A 142 10.62 -8.20 21.65
N PRO A 143 9.68 -7.26 21.77
CA PRO A 143 8.63 -7.09 20.76
C PRO A 143 9.24 -6.80 19.38
N PRO A 144 8.60 -7.26 18.29
CA PRO A 144 9.09 -7.01 16.94
C PRO A 144 9.28 -5.51 16.70
N SER A 145 10.30 -5.14 15.91
CA SER A 145 10.57 -3.75 15.53
C SER A 145 9.32 -3.12 14.91
N THR A 146 8.76 -2.12 15.60
CA THR A 146 7.56 -1.38 15.16
C THR A 146 7.89 -0.29 14.14
N ARG A 147 9.17 0.02 13.95
CA ARG A 147 9.64 1.11 13.10
C ARG A 147 9.19 0.98 11.64
N PRO A 148 9.28 -0.20 10.99
CA PRO A 148 8.77 -0.37 9.62
C PRO A 148 7.27 -0.13 9.49
N MET A 149 6.48 -0.55 10.49
CA MET A 149 5.03 -0.32 10.51
C MET A 149 4.71 1.18 10.62
N GLN A 150 5.37 1.88 11.54
CA GLN A 150 5.19 3.33 11.70
C GLN A 150 5.60 4.10 10.44
N LYS A 151 6.73 3.69 9.84
CA LYS A 151 7.23 4.26 8.59
C LYS A 151 6.21 4.10 7.46
N TYR A 152 5.66 2.90 7.29
CA TYR A 152 4.60 2.65 6.33
C TYR A 152 3.37 3.53 6.59
N ILE A 153 2.91 3.64 7.84
CA ILE A 153 1.74 4.45 8.20
C ILE A 153 1.92 5.90 7.77
N ASN A 154 3.09 6.49 8.05
CA ASN A 154 3.39 7.88 7.70
C ASN A 154 3.42 8.08 6.18
N ALA A 155 4.07 7.17 5.45
CA ALA A 155 4.13 7.21 3.99
C ALA A 155 2.74 7.05 3.34
N ALA A 156 1.96 6.09 3.85
CA ALA A 156 0.59 5.84 3.41
C ALA A 156 -0.29 7.08 3.60
N ASN A 157 -0.21 7.77 4.75
CA ASN A 157 -0.96 9.00 4.98
C ASN A 157 -0.69 10.04 3.89
N GLY A 158 0.57 10.30 3.56
CA GLY A 158 0.92 11.28 2.52
C GLY A 158 0.37 10.92 1.15
N LEU A 159 0.45 9.63 0.76
CA LEU A 159 -0.06 9.19 -0.54
C LEU A 159 -1.59 9.16 -0.62
N ILE A 160 -2.26 8.71 0.45
CA ILE A 160 -3.73 8.70 0.51
C ILE A 160 -4.25 10.13 0.41
N SER A 161 -3.72 11.05 1.22
CA SER A 161 -4.10 12.47 1.17
C SER A 161 -3.87 13.07 -0.22
N TYR A 162 -2.73 12.77 -0.86
CA TYR A 162 -2.46 13.25 -2.20
C TYR A 162 -3.49 12.77 -3.23
N ILE A 163 -3.83 11.47 -3.21
CA ILE A 163 -4.83 10.91 -4.12
C ILE A 163 -6.21 11.51 -3.83
N ASP A 164 -6.57 11.72 -2.57
CA ASP A 164 -7.85 12.34 -2.22
C ASP A 164 -7.93 13.79 -2.72
N GLU A 165 -6.86 14.56 -2.54
CA GLU A 165 -6.73 15.93 -3.05
C GLU A 165 -6.77 15.98 -4.58
N LEU A 166 -6.14 15.01 -5.25
CA LEU A 166 -6.17 14.89 -6.72
C LEU A 166 -7.59 14.76 -7.27
N PHE A 167 -8.42 13.95 -6.62
CA PHE A 167 -9.82 13.79 -6.98
C PHE A 167 -10.63 15.02 -6.58
N ALA A 168 -10.40 15.55 -5.37
CA ALA A 168 -11.11 16.73 -4.87
C ALA A 168 -10.89 17.97 -5.75
N SER A 169 -9.67 18.17 -6.25
CA SER A 169 -9.34 19.29 -7.17
C SER A 169 -10.09 19.22 -8.51
N ARG A 170 -10.69 18.07 -8.83
CA ARG A 170 -11.52 17.82 -10.01
C ARG A 170 -13.01 17.75 -9.68
N GLY A 171 -13.40 18.12 -8.46
CA GLY A 171 -14.78 18.05 -7.98
C GLY A 171 -15.28 16.62 -7.73
N LEU A 172 -14.39 15.68 -7.47
CA LEU A 172 -14.69 14.27 -7.26
C LEU A 172 -14.40 13.84 -5.81
N THR A 173 -15.06 12.77 -5.36
CA THR A 173 -14.80 12.09 -4.09
C THR A 173 -14.21 10.70 -4.37
N THR A 174 -13.52 10.08 -3.41
CA THR A 174 -12.93 8.73 -3.55
C THR A 174 -13.70 7.65 -2.78
N ASP A 175 -14.96 7.91 -2.42
CA ASP A 175 -15.82 7.05 -1.60
C ASP A 175 -16.58 5.98 -2.40
N PHE A 176 -16.36 5.91 -3.72
CA PHE A 176 -17.08 5.01 -4.65
C PHE A 176 -16.42 3.64 -4.89
#